data_AF-A0A6C0JRJ2-F1
#
_entry.id   AF-A0A6C0JRJ2-F1
#
_cell.length_a   1.000
_cell.length_b   1.000
_cell.length_c   1.000
_cell.angle_alpha   90.00
_cell.angle_beta   90.00
_cell.angle_gamma   90.00
#
_symmetry.space_group_name_H-M   'P 1'
#
loop_
_entity.id
_entity.type
_entity.pdbx_description
1 polymer ?
#
loop_
_entity_poly.entity_id
_entity_poly.type
_entity_poly.pdbx_seq_one_letter_code
_entity_poly.pdbx_strand_id
1 'polypeptide(L)'
;MYAATQMIFTQVLNASNLDDIDKEYVFDRACYWGQYEVVGRLLPFIDTINVKWLQSACSTGNLEGWDDRFLKTIKLLLDSGKCVDVDNIHIEKEISSDFQEKTKMLLDEYRFRLDGPRYNENIIG
;
A
#
# COMPACT_ATOMS: atom_id res chain seq x y z
N MET A 1 7.64 -20.12 10.63
CA MET A 1 7.56 -18.71 10.18
C MET A 1 8.48 -18.41 8.98
N TYR A 2 9.64 -19.06 8.83
CA TYR A 2 10.55 -18.87 7.67
C TYR A 2 10.08 -19.44 6.33
N ALA A 3 9.22 -20.47 6.33
CA ALA A 3 8.81 -21.16 5.10
C ALA A 3 7.88 -20.33 4.20
N ALA A 4 6.95 -19.56 4.79
CA ALA A 4 6.03 -18.71 4.01
C ALA A 4 6.76 -17.55 3.31
N THR A 5 7.77 -16.98 3.97
CA THR A 5 8.58 -15.88 3.42
C THR A 5 9.48 -16.35 2.26
N GLN A 6 10.02 -17.57 2.33
CA GLN A 6 10.76 -18.18 1.21
C GLN A 6 9.87 -18.54 0.01
N MET A 7 8.63 -18.96 0.28
CA MET A 7 7.65 -19.26 -0.77
C MET A 7 7.27 -18.01 -1.58
N ILE A 8 7.05 -16.88 -0.89
CA ILE A 8 6.77 -15.58 -1.51
C ILE A 8 7.95 -15.10 -2.36
N PHE A 9 9.19 -15.22 -1.89
CA PHE A 9 10.37 -14.76 -2.64
C PHE A 9 10.59 -15.53 -3.95
N THR A 10 10.25 -16.83 -3.97
CA THR A 10 10.35 -17.68 -5.17
C THR A 10 9.23 -17.39 -6.18
N GLN A 11 8.03 -17.06 -5.70
CA GLN A 11 6.89 -16.68 -6.55
C GLN A 11 7.05 -15.27 -7.16
N VAL A 12 7.65 -14.32 -6.43
CA VAL A 12 7.91 -12.95 -6.90
C VAL A 12 8.92 -12.89 -8.05
N LEU A 13 9.84 -13.86 -8.15
CA LEU A 13 10.77 -13.97 -9.29
C LEU A 13 10.07 -14.40 -10.59
N ASN A 14 8.85 -14.93 -10.52
CA ASN A 14 8.04 -15.38 -11.66
C ASN A 14 6.63 -14.77 -11.65
N ALA A 15 6.46 -13.53 -11.18
CA ALA A 15 5.15 -12.89 -11.02
C ALA A 15 4.29 -12.88 -12.29
N SER A 16 4.90 -12.95 -13.48
CA SER A 16 4.22 -13.09 -14.77
C SER A 16 3.46 -14.42 -14.95
N ASN A 17 3.80 -15.45 -14.17
CA ASN A 17 3.27 -16.81 -14.29
C ASN A 17 2.28 -17.17 -13.19
N LEU A 18 2.03 -16.26 -12.24
CA LEU A 18 0.97 -16.43 -11.24
C LEU A 18 -0.39 -16.23 -11.91
N ASP A 19 -1.40 -16.99 -11.48
CA ASP A 19 -2.78 -16.63 -11.79
C ASP A 19 -3.19 -15.38 -10.99
N ASP A 20 -4.33 -14.79 -11.34
CA ASP A 20 -4.74 -13.51 -10.75
C ASP A 20 -5.13 -13.64 -9.28
N ILE A 21 -5.62 -14.81 -8.84
CA ILE A 21 -5.96 -15.08 -7.44
C ILE A 21 -4.68 -15.10 -6.59
N ASP A 22 -3.65 -15.78 -7.07
CA ASP A 22 -2.35 -15.84 -6.42
C ASP A 22 -1.67 -14.47 -6.39
N LYS A 23 -1.77 -13.66 -7.45
CA LYS A 23 -1.22 -12.29 -7.47
C LYS A 23 -1.88 -11.42 -6.41
N GLU A 24 -3.21 -11.41 -6.33
CA GLU A 24 -3.94 -10.62 -5.34
C GLU A 24 -3.58 -11.02 -3.91
N TYR A 25 -3.51 -12.33 -3.64
CA TYR A 25 -3.15 -12.84 -2.32
C TYR A 25 -1.71 -12.46 -1.93
N VAL A 26 -0.75 -12.64 -2.83
CA VAL A 26 0.65 -12.28 -2.57
C VAL A 26 0.79 -10.77 -2.39
N PHE A 27 0.07 -9.97 -3.19
CA PHE A 27 0.07 -8.52 -3.07
C PHE A 27 -0.50 -8.05 -1.73
N ASP A 28 -1.65 -8.61 -1.32
CA ASP A 28 -2.27 -8.35 -0.01
C ASP A 28 -1.30 -8.63 1.14
N ARG A 29 -0.65 -9.81 1.10
CA ARG A 29 0.34 -10.19 2.12
C ARG A 29 1.55 -9.27 2.10
N ALA A 30 2.03 -8.86 0.94
CA ALA A 30 3.16 -7.94 0.82
C ALA A 30 2.82 -6.57 1.42
N CYS A 31 1.61 -6.05 1.19
CA CYS A 31 1.12 -4.82 1.80
C CYS A 31 0.98 -4.95 3.32
N TYR A 32 0.33 -6.02 3.80
CA TYR A 32 0.13 -6.29 5.22
C TYR A 32 1.45 -6.39 6.01
N TRP A 33 2.50 -6.93 5.38
CA TRP A 33 3.81 -7.00 6.00
C TRP A 33 4.69 -5.79 5.66
N GLY A 34 4.26 -4.81 4.88
CA GLY A 34 5.12 -3.69 4.49
C GLY A 34 6.36 -4.12 3.68
N GLN A 35 6.25 -5.15 2.85
CA GLN A 35 7.33 -5.63 1.97
C GLN A 35 7.41 -4.77 0.71
N TYR A 36 7.80 -3.50 0.86
CA TYR A 36 7.76 -2.50 -0.22
C TYR A 36 8.48 -2.94 -1.51
N GLU A 37 9.55 -3.74 -1.42
CA GLU A 37 10.28 -4.28 -2.57
C GLU A 37 9.46 -5.31 -3.36
N VAL A 38 8.69 -6.15 -2.67
CA VAL A 38 7.77 -7.11 -3.29
C VAL A 38 6.58 -6.38 -3.90
N VAL A 39 6.01 -5.43 -3.17
CA VAL A 39 4.92 -4.56 -3.66
C VAL A 39 5.35 -3.88 -4.96
N GLY A 40 6.54 -3.26 -4.98
CA GLY A 40 7.07 -2.59 -6.18
C GLY A 40 7.25 -3.50 -7.39
N ARG A 41 7.57 -4.79 -7.20
CA ARG A 41 7.68 -5.78 -8.28
C ARG A 41 6.33 -6.24 -8.81
N LEU A 42 5.31 -6.31 -7.96
CA LEU A 42 3.98 -6.77 -8.32
C LEU A 42 3.10 -5.64 -8.88
N LEU A 43 3.35 -4.39 -8.45
CA LEU A 43 2.59 -3.19 -8.84
C LEU A 43 2.33 -3.03 -10.35
N PRO A 44 3.25 -3.39 -11.26
CA PRO A 44 3.00 -3.33 -12.70
C PRO A 44 1.89 -4.27 -13.18
N PHE A 45 1.62 -5.35 -12.45
CA PHE A 45 0.61 -6.36 -12.79
C PHE A 45 -0.74 -6.14 -12.09
N ILE A 46 -0.86 -5.07 -11.31
CA ILE A 46 -2.08 -4.69 -10.60
C ILE A 46 -2.68 -3.50 -11.34
N ASP A 47 -3.89 -3.63 -11.86
CA ASP A 47 -4.57 -2.54 -12.58
C ASP A 47 -5.19 -1.53 -11.61
N THR A 48 -5.73 -2.01 -10.49
CA THR A 48 -6.41 -1.17 -9.50
C THR A 48 -6.03 -1.63 -8.10
N ILE A 49 -5.64 -0.70 -7.24
CA ILE A 49 -5.33 -0.95 -5.84
C ILE A 49 -6.61 -0.77 -5.03
N ASN A 50 -7.14 -1.88 -4.52
CA ASN A 50 -8.27 -1.85 -3.62
C ASN A 50 -7.89 -1.20 -2.28
N VAL A 51 -8.81 -0.42 -1.72
CA VAL A 51 -8.67 0.23 -0.41
C VAL A 51 -8.19 -0.73 0.69
N LYS A 52 -8.56 -2.03 0.64
CA LYS A 52 -8.14 -3.05 1.61
C LYS A 52 -6.61 -3.23 1.70
N TRP A 53 -5.89 -3.09 0.59
CA TRP A 53 -4.44 -3.26 0.55
C TRP A 53 -3.71 -2.05 1.14
N LEU A 54 -4.20 -0.85 0.81
CA LEU A 54 -3.73 0.39 1.41
C LEU A 54 -4.04 0.41 2.92
N GLN A 55 -5.27 0.02 3.31
CA GLN A 55 -5.68 -0.11 4.70
C GLN A 55 -4.78 -1.09 5.46
N SER A 56 -4.44 -2.23 4.86
CA SER A 56 -3.56 -3.22 5.49
C SER A 56 -2.17 -2.66 5.79
N ALA A 57 -1.61 -1.83 4.90
CA ALA A 57 -0.34 -1.17 5.15
C ALA A 57 -0.45 -0.05 6.22
N CYS A 58 -1.60 0.61 6.33
CA CYS A 58 -1.87 1.66 7.32
C CYS A 58 -2.16 1.13 8.73
N SER A 59 -2.75 -0.06 8.87
CA SER A 59 -3.16 -0.66 10.15
C SER A 59 -2.02 -1.39 10.90
N THR A 60 -0.90 -1.67 10.23
CA THR A 60 0.13 -2.61 10.73
C THR A 60 1.40 -1.93 11.25
N GLY A 61 1.45 -0.60 11.30
CA GLY A 61 2.56 0.21 11.80
C GLY A 61 2.85 0.11 13.31
N ASN A 62 2.37 -0.94 13.99
CA ASN A 62 2.50 -1.17 15.43
C ASN A 62 3.70 -2.04 15.84
N LEU A 63 4.46 -2.55 14.87
CA LEU A 63 5.65 -3.36 15.15
C LEU A 63 6.85 -2.43 15.30
N GLU A 64 7.43 -2.35 16.51
CA GLU A 64 8.59 -1.50 16.79
C GLU A 64 9.70 -1.67 15.74
N GLY A 65 10.11 -0.54 15.14
CA GLY A 65 11.18 -0.48 14.15
C GLY A 65 10.77 -0.84 12.71
N TRP A 66 9.48 -0.98 12.42
CA TRP A 66 8.97 -1.33 11.08
C TRP A 66 8.25 -0.16 10.38
N ASP A 67 8.19 1.02 10.99
CA ASP A 67 7.48 2.19 10.45
C ASP A 67 7.95 2.55 9.03
N ASP A 68 9.27 2.57 8.79
CA ASP A 68 9.87 2.94 7.50
C ASP A 68 9.40 2.06 6.34
N ARG A 69 9.27 0.74 6.55
CA ARG A 69 8.88 -0.20 5.49
C ARG A 69 7.39 -0.07 5.15
N PHE A 70 6.55 0.23 6.15
CA PHE A 70 5.14 0.51 5.95
C PHE A 70 4.94 1.85 5.25
N LEU A 71 5.64 2.91 5.68
CA LEU A 71 5.60 4.22 5.02
C LEU A 71 6.05 4.13 3.55
N LYS A 72 7.13 3.39 3.26
CA LYS A 72 7.56 3.13 1.88
C LYS A 72 6.52 2.38 1.07
N THR A 73 5.85 1.41 1.69
CA THR A 73 4.76 0.66 1.04
C THR A 73 3.58 1.57 0.71
N ILE A 74 3.11 2.35 1.68
CA ILE A 74 2.01 3.32 1.52
C ILE A 74 2.35 4.30 0.40
N LYS A 75 3.56 4.88 0.44
CA LYS A 75 4.03 5.80 -0.59
C LYS A 75 4.02 5.16 -1.98
N LEU A 76 4.54 3.93 -2.14
CA LEU A 76 4.52 3.23 -3.43
C LEU A 76 3.11 3.00 -3.97
N LEU A 77 2.17 2.63 -3.09
CA LEU A 77 0.78 2.42 -3.49
C LEU A 77 0.14 3.73 -3.99
N LEU A 78 0.34 4.83 -3.27
CA LEU A 78 -0.21 6.15 -3.63
C LEU A 78 0.46 6.74 -4.88
N ASP A 79 1.80 6.64 -4.99
CA ASP A 79 2.56 7.12 -6.14
C ASP A 79 2.18 6.38 -7.44
N SER A 80 1.63 5.16 -7.34
CA SER A 80 1.15 4.40 -8.50
C SER A 80 -0.02 5.07 -9.23
N GLY A 81 -0.80 5.92 -8.54
CA GLY A 81 -2.04 6.50 -9.07
C GLY A 81 -3.19 5.51 -9.23
N LYS A 82 -3.02 4.23 -8.84
CA LYS A 82 -4.00 3.16 -9.05
C LYS A 82 -4.97 2.95 -7.87
N CYS A 83 -4.83 3.74 -6.80
CA CYS A 83 -5.68 3.61 -5.62
C CYS A 83 -7.10 4.13 -5.88
N VAL A 84 -8.09 3.35 -5.46
CA VAL A 84 -9.49 3.76 -5.43
C VAL A 84 -9.97 3.94 -3.98
N ASP A 85 -10.94 4.82 -3.77
CA ASP A 85 -11.64 5.02 -2.49
C ASP A 85 -10.74 5.34 -1.27
N VAL A 86 -9.65 6.09 -1.49
CA VAL A 86 -8.66 6.47 -0.45
C VAL A 86 -9.29 7.29 0.69
N ASP A 87 -10.47 7.87 0.49
CA ASP A 87 -11.20 8.63 1.51
C ASP A 87 -11.71 7.77 2.67
N ASN A 88 -11.84 6.45 2.47
CA ASN A 88 -12.31 5.52 3.50
C ASN A 88 -11.19 4.88 4.32
N ILE A 89 -9.94 5.33 4.16
CA ILE A 89 -8.80 4.83 4.94
C ILE A 89 -8.87 5.30 6.38
N HIS A 90 -8.85 4.34 7.30
CA HIS A 90 -8.78 4.58 8.74
C HIS A 90 -7.36 4.32 9.25
N ILE A 91 -6.81 5.22 10.05
CA ILE A 91 -5.52 4.99 10.72
C ILE A 91 -5.83 4.69 12.18
N GLU A 92 -5.44 3.49 12.63
CA GLU A 92 -5.75 3.01 13.98
C GLU A 92 -5.04 3.87 15.03
N LYS A 93 -5.80 4.23 16.08
CA LYS A 93 -5.34 5.12 17.16
C LYS A 93 -4.22 4.51 18.00
N GLU A 94 -4.09 3.19 18.00
CA GLU A 94 -3.11 2.45 18.79
C GLU A 94 -1.70 2.52 18.19
N ILE A 95 -1.55 3.07 16.98
CA ILE A 95 -0.27 3.26 16.28
C ILE A 95 0.53 4.45 16.81
N SER A 96 1.86 4.38 16.69
CA SER A 96 2.78 5.47 17.03
C SER A 96 2.30 6.79 16.39
N SER A 97 2.32 7.88 17.17
CA SER A 97 1.81 9.18 16.70
C SER A 97 2.59 9.69 15.48
N ASP A 98 3.89 9.41 15.42
CA ASP A 98 4.76 9.77 14.30
C ASP A 98 4.38 9.03 13.01
N PHE A 99 4.14 7.72 13.08
CA PHE A 99 3.67 6.96 11.92
C PHE A 99 2.29 7.42 11.46
N GLN A 100 1.37 7.70 12.40
CA GLN A 100 0.05 8.23 12.07
C GLN A 100 0.15 9.56 11.34
N GLU A 101 0.99 10.49 11.82
CA GLU A 101 1.19 11.79 11.20
C GLU A 101 1.77 11.66 9.79
N LYS A 102 2.84 10.89 9.62
CA LYS A 102 3.46 10.64 8.32
C LYS A 102 2.51 9.96 7.33
N THR A 103 1.70 9.02 7.81
CA THR A 103 0.68 8.36 6.97
C THR A 103 -0.41 9.35 6.54
N LYS A 104 -0.87 10.23 7.44
CA LYS A 104 -1.83 11.28 7.08
C LYS A 104 -1.25 12.23 6.03
N MET A 105 0.00 12.66 6.19
CA MET A 105 0.66 13.52 5.21
C MET A 105 0.70 12.88 3.82
N LEU A 106 1.04 11.58 3.72
CA LEU A 106 1.03 10.86 2.43
C LEU A 106 -0.37 10.79 1.81
N LEU A 107 -1.40 10.49 2.61
CA LEU A 107 -2.79 10.45 2.14
C LEU A 107 -3.28 11.82 1.67
N ASP A 108 -2.95 12.89 2.38
CA ASP A 108 -3.33 14.25 2.02
C ASP A 108 -2.60 14.71 0.75
N GLU A 109 -1.29 14.44 0.64
CA GLU A 109 -0.52 14.69 -0.59
C GLU A 109 -1.17 14.00 -1.79
N TYR A 110 -1.55 12.73 -1.66
CA TYR A 110 -2.24 12.00 -2.72
C TYR A 110 -3.61 12.59 -3.08
N ARG A 111 -4.42 12.99 -2.10
CA ARG A 111 -5.76 13.55 -2.33
C ARG A 111 -5.72 14.89 -3.06
N PHE A 112 -4.76 15.74 -2.68
CA PHE A 112 -4.72 17.15 -3.07
C PHE A 112 -3.67 17.50 -4.14
N ARG A 113 -2.88 16.53 -4.62
CA ARG A 113 -2.01 16.74 -5.79
C ARG A 113 -2.81 17.09 -7.05
N LEU A 114 -2.17 17.70 -8.04
CA LEU A 114 -2.82 18.24 -9.26
C LEU A 114 -3.65 17.20 -10.03
N ASP A 115 -3.16 15.97 -10.13
CA ASP A 115 -3.85 14.82 -10.73
C ASP A 115 -4.60 13.97 -9.70
N GLY A 116 -4.72 14.46 -8.46
CA GLY A 116 -5.32 13.78 -7.34
C GLY A 116 -6.85 13.73 -7.46
N PRO A 117 -7.49 12.80 -6.72
CA PRO A 117 -8.93 12.57 -6.82
C PRO A 117 -9.76 13.80 -6.44
N ARG A 118 -9.29 14.66 -5.52
CA ARG A 118 -10.06 15.81 -5.01
C ARG A 118 -9.64 17.16 -5.56
N TYR A 119 -8.43 17.31 -6.08
CA TYR A 119 -7.98 18.59 -6.63
C TYR A 119 -8.81 19.00 -7.86
N ASN A 120 -9.10 18.03 -8.73
CA ASN A 120 -9.89 18.24 -9.94
C ASN A 120 -11.36 18.56 -9.67
N GLU A 121 -11.90 18.18 -8.51
CA GLU A 121 -13.29 18.51 -8.13
C GLU A 121 -13.47 20.00 -7.78
N ASN A 122 -12.40 20.68 -7.35
CA ASN A 122 -12.46 22.07 -6.87
C ASN A 122 -12.09 23.14 -7.92
N ILE A 123 -11.67 22.74 -9.13
CA ILE A 123 -11.33 23.69 -10.21
C ILE A 123 -12.51 23.91 -11.19
N ILE A 124 -13.45 22.98 -11.24
CA ILE A 124 -14.59 23.01 -12.18
C ILE A 124 -15.89 23.48 -11.49
N GLY A 125 -15.79 24.00 -10.26
CA GLY A 125 -16.90 24.57 -9.47
C GLY A 125 -17.04 26.07 -9.64
#